data_AF-A0A2U8PLB3-F1
#
_entry.id   AF-A0A2U8PLB3-F1
#
_cell.length_a   1.000
_cell.length_b   1.000
_cell.length_c   1.000
_cell.angle_alpha   90.00
_cell.angle_beta   90.00
_cell.angle_gamma   90.00
#
_symmetry.space_group_name_H-M   'P 1'
#
loop_
_entity.id
_entity.type
_entity.pdbx_description
1 polymer ?
#
loop_
_entity_poly.entity_id
_entity_poly.type
_entity_poly.pdbx_seq_one_letter_code
_entity_poly.pdbx_strand_id
1 'polypeptide(L)'
;MTIIGASEAHGVLGRDVRSAADEDMGRIVDVIVDRGGHVRAAAIDFGGFLGVGSRKIVVDWNALRFGKIANKKDSITLELTKAQVAAAPEYKEDTPIVVLGASGSLQPLQAIQ
;
A
#
# COMPACT_ATOMS: atom_id res chain seq x y z
N MET A 1 -19.56 -2.47 24.04
CA MET A 1 -19.40 -1.53 22.91
C MET A 1 -18.11 -0.78 23.14
N THR A 2 -17.20 -0.79 22.18
CA THR A 2 -15.98 0.02 22.22
C THR A 2 -16.21 1.27 21.39
N ILE A 3 -15.83 2.44 21.91
CA ILE A 3 -15.90 3.71 21.21
C ILE A 3 -14.48 4.05 20.76
N ILE A 4 -14.30 4.32 19.47
CA ILE A 4 -13.04 4.81 18.89
C ILE A 4 -13.26 6.28 18.56
N GLY A 5 -12.38 7.17 19.05
CA GLY A 5 -12.45 8.59 18.75
C GLY A 5 -12.26 8.86 17.25
N ALA A 6 -12.99 9.83 16.70
CA ALA A 6 -12.92 10.15 15.26
C ALA A 6 -11.52 10.61 14.79
N SER A 7 -10.66 11.04 15.71
CA SER A 7 -9.26 11.40 15.48
C SER A 7 -8.27 10.25 15.77
N GLU A 8 -8.72 9.17 16.40
CA GLU A 8 -7.85 8.06 16.81
C GLU A 8 -7.64 7.06 15.67
N ALA A 9 -8.59 6.99 14.73
CA ALA A 9 -8.52 6.08 13.59
C ALA A 9 -9.12 6.68 12.32
N HIS A 10 -8.51 6.37 11.19
CA HIS A 10 -8.97 6.78 9.89
C HIS A 10 -8.93 5.60 8.92
N GLY A 11 -9.89 5.56 7.99
CA GLY A 11 -9.87 4.58 6.90
C GLY A 11 -8.66 4.78 5.98
N VAL A 12 -8.05 3.68 5.57
CA VAL A 12 -6.88 3.66 4.67
C VAL A 12 -7.24 3.43 3.20
N LEU A 13 -8.36 2.74 2.95
CA LEU A 13 -8.84 2.49 1.59
C LEU A 13 -9.23 3.81 0.92
N GLY A 14 -8.83 3.97 -0.34
CA GLY A 14 -9.08 5.17 -1.13
C GLY A 14 -8.13 6.33 -0.84
N ARG A 15 -7.16 6.19 0.07
CA ARG A 15 -6.16 7.24 0.33
C ARG A 15 -5.08 7.25 -0.73
N ASP A 16 -4.68 8.46 -1.09
CA ASP A 16 -3.56 8.68 -2.00
C ASP A 16 -2.24 8.33 -1.29
N VAL A 17 -1.32 7.75 -2.06
CA VAL A 17 0.00 7.35 -1.62
C VAL A 17 1.03 8.18 -2.36
N ARG A 18 2.01 8.71 -1.64
CA ARG A 18 3.11 9.50 -2.22
C ARG A 18 4.45 8.99 -1.75
N SER A 19 5.50 9.16 -2.55
CA SER A 19 6.86 8.85 -2.09
C SER A 19 7.35 9.90 -1.10
N ALA A 20 8.49 9.65 -0.45
CA ALA A 20 9.18 10.66 0.38
C ALA A 20 9.58 11.92 -0.42
N ALA A 21 9.69 11.81 -1.75
CA ALA A 21 9.95 12.92 -2.67
C ALA A 21 8.68 13.61 -3.19
N ASP A 22 7.52 13.32 -2.58
CA ASP A 22 6.21 13.84 -2.97
C ASP A 22 5.79 13.43 -4.40
N GLU A 23 6.26 12.29 -4.89
CA GLU A 23 5.78 11.75 -6.18
C GLU A 23 4.48 10.96 -5.98
N ASP A 24 3.57 11.00 -6.95
CA ASP A 24 2.35 10.19 -6.92
C ASP A 24 2.64 8.70 -7.10
N MET A 25 2.28 7.91 -6.09
CA MET A 25 2.40 6.44 -6.07
C MET A 25 1.03 5.77 -6.25
N GLY A 26 -0.03 6.52 -6.52
CA GLY A 26 -1.37 5.99 -6.74
C GLY A 26 -2.20 5.94 -5.45
N ARG A 27 -3.05 4.92 -5.33
CA ARG A 27 -4.09 4.87 -4.28
C ARG A 27 -4.21 3.48 -3.66
N ILE A 28 -4.39 3.41 -2.34
CA ILE A 28 -4.69 2.14 -1.67
C ILE A 28 -6.09 1.68 -2.09
N VAL A 29 -6.17 0.50 -2.70
CA VAL A 29 -7.44 -0.11 -3.13
C VAL A 29 -7.80 -1.35 -2.33
N ASP A 30 -6.83 -1.96 -1.63
CA ASP A 30 -7.08 -3.13 -0.78
C ASP A 30 -6.05 -3.27 0.35
N VAL A 31 -6.36 -4.09 1.36
CA VAL A 31 -5.47 -4.50 2.44
C VAL A 31 -5.44 -6.01 2.57
N ILE A 32 -4.24 -6.57 2.66
CA ILE A 32 -4.02 -8.01 2.77
C ILE A 32 -3.73 -8.32 4.23
N VAL A 33 -4.53 -9.21 4.80
CA VAL A 33 -4.43 -9.67 6.19
C VAL A 33 -3.99 -11.12 6.24
N ASP A 34 -3.29 -11.50 7.31
CA ASP A 34 -3.02 -12.91 7.61
C ASP A 34 -4.19 -13.57 8.37
N ARG A 35 -4.07 -14.88 8.62
CA ARG A 35 -5.08 -15.67 9.33
C ARG A 35 -5.34 -15.19 10.77
N GLY A 36 -4.39 -14.47 11.37
CA GLY A 36 -4.54 -13.86 12.68
C GLY A 36 -5.28 -12.52 12.66
N GLY A 37 -5.63 -12.02 11.46
CA GLY A 37 -6.24 -10.71 11.29
C GLY A 37 -5.24 -9.55 11.31
N HIS A 38 -3.93 -9.82 11.28
CA HIS A 38 -2.92 -8.77 11.20
C HIS A 38 -2.73 -8.31 9.76
N VAL A 39 -2.70 -6.99 9.55
CA VAL A 39 -2.42 -6.41 8.23
C VAL A 39 -0.96 -6.67 7.87
N ARG A 40 -0.73 -7.23 6.68
CA ARG A 40 0.60 -7.60 6.17
C ARG A 40 1.05 -6.70 5.03
N ALA A 41 0.12 -6.33 4.18
CA ALA A 41 0.43 -5.55 2.98
C ALA A 41 -0.77 -4.72 2.54
N ALA A 42 -0.51 -3.72 1.69
CA ALA A 42 -1.53 -2.94 1.01
C ALA A 42 -1.42 -3.14 -0.49
N ALA A 43 -2.56 -3.26 -1.18
CA ALA A 43 -2.61 -3.19 -2.63
C ALA A 43 -2.79 -1.73 -3.06
N ILE A 44 -1.90 -1.26 -3.92
CA ILE A 44 -1.92 0.09 -4.47
C ILE A 44 -2.21 0.00 -5.96
N ASP A 45 -3.23 0.73 -6.41
CA ASP A 45 -3.45 0.96 -7.83
C ASP A 45 -2.49 2.04 -8.31
N PHE A 46 -1.48 1.64 -9.07
CA PHE A 46 -0.37 2.45 -9.55
C PHE A 46 -0.44 2.60 -11.07
N GLY A 47 -0.38 3.85 -11.54
CA GLY A 47 -0.51 4.18 -12.96
C GLY A 47 -1.96 4.52 -13.35
N GLY A 48 -2.11 5.35 -14.38
CA GLY A 48 -3.42 5.86 -14.83
C GLY A 48 -3.40 7.26 -15.46
N PHE A 49 -2.26 7.97 -15.45
CA PHE A 49 -2.19 9.35 -15.95
C PHE A 49 -1.59 9.51 -17.36
N LEU A 50 -1.09 8.45 -18.02
CA LEU A 50 -0.41 8.54 -19.34
C LEU A 50 -0.74 7.40 -20.33
N GLY A 51 -1.94 6.80 -20.26
CA GLY A 51 -2.42 5.88 -21.31
C GLY A 51 -1.87 4.45 -21.29
N VAL A 52 -1.06 4.08 -20.28
CA VAL A 52 -0.82 2.68 -19.89
C VAL A 52 -1.80 2.37 -18.75
N GLY A 53 -2.55 1.28 -18.86
CA GLY A 53 -3.59 0.90 -17.89
C GLY A 53 -3.10 0.95 -16.44
N SER A 54 -4.01 1.24 -15.52
CA SER A 54 -3.71 1.15 -14.09
C SER A 54 -3.41 -0.31 -13.74
N ARG A 55 -2.44 -0.53 -12.84
CA ARG A 55 -2.10 -1.88 -12.37
C ARG A 55 -1.98 -1.88 -10.86
N LYS A 56 -2.34 -3.01 -10.26
CA LYS A 56 -2.21 -3.19 -8.81
C LYS A 56 -0.82 -3.69 -8.47
N ILE A 57 -0.22 -3.15 -7.42
CA ILE A 57 1.01 -3.65 -6.81
C ILE A 57 0.77 -3.91 -5.32
N VAL A 58 1.57 -4.76 -4.70
CA VAL A 58 1.49 -5.03 -3.26
C VAL A 58 2.74 -4.54 -2.54
N VAL A 59 2.55 -3.69 -1.53
CA VAL A 59 3.62 -3.14 -0.70
C VAL A 59 3.50 -3.63 0.74
N ASP A 60 4.62 -3.86 1.39
CA ASP A 60 4.68 -4.23 2.80
C ASP A 60 4.04 -3.13 3.64
N TRP A 61 3.22 -3.51 4.62
CA TRP A 61 2.52 -2.55 5.48
C TRP A 61 3.51 -1.63 6.23
N ASN A 62 4.68 -2.13 6.59
CA ASN A 62 5.72 -1.38 7.29
C ASN A 62 6.50 -0.43 6.38
N ALA A 63 6.32 -0.51 5.06
CA ALA A 63 6.83 0.50 4.12
C ALA A 63 5.95 1.75 4.08
N LEU A 64 4.76 1.71 4.66
CA LEU A 64 3.85 2.86 4.75
C LEU A 64 4.10 3.68 6.02
N ARG A 65 3.96 5.00 5.89
CA ARG A 65 3.98 5.95 7.00
C ARG A 65 2.66 6.71 7.01
N PHE A 66 1.96 6.58 8.12
CA PHE A 66 0.63 7.17 8.37
C PHE A 66 0.70 8.49 9.16
N GLY A 67 1.91 8.91 9.54
CA GLY A 67 2.12 10.12 10.32
C GLY A 67 1.72 11.35 9.51
N LYS A 68 0.62 11.99 9.92
CA LYS A 68 -0.07 13.18 9.34
C LYS A 68 -1.44 12.90 8.72
N ILE A 69 -1.99 11.69 8.86
CA ILE A 69 -3.39 11.44 8.50
C ILE A 69 -4.30 12.05 9.56
N ALA A 70 -4.85 13.24 9.29
CA ALA A 70 -5.85 13.92 10.12
C ALA A 70 -7.16 14.18 9.37
N ASN A 71 -7.11 14.26 8.03
CA ASN A 71 -8.25 14.50 7.16
C ASN A 71 -8.11 13.71 5.85
N LYS A 72 -9.11 13.77 4.96
CA LYS A 72 -9.13 13.01 3.70
C LYS A 72 -8.09 13.48 2.66
N LYS A 73 -7.53 14.68 2.80
CA LYS A 73 -6.55 15.23 1.85
C LYS A 73 -5.11 14.80 2.16
N ASP A 74 -4.87 14.26 3.35
CA ASP A 74 -3.54 13.82 3.74
C ASP A 74 -3.20 12.50 3.05
N SER A 75 -2.01 12.43 2.46
CA SER A 75 -1.51 11.22 1.80
C SER A 75 -0.79 10.29 2.79
N ILE A 76 -0.73 9.01 2.43
CA ILE A 76 0.17 8.06 3.06
C ILE A 76 1.53 8.17 2.37
N THR A 77 2.62 8.23 3.14
CA THR A 77 3.96 8.18 2.55
C THR A 77 4.41 6.74 2.40
N LEU A 78 4.91 6.39 1.21
CA LEU A 78 5.54 5.10 0.92
C LEU A 78 7.06 5.28 0.87
N GLU A 79 7.78 4.51 1.67
CA GLU A 79 9.25 4.49 1.74
C GLU A 79 9.85 3.68 0.58
N LEU A 80 9.45 4.01 -0.66
CA LEU A 80 9.97 3.44 -1.90
C LEU A 80 10.10 4.54 -2.96
N THR A 81 11.01 4.33 -3.90
CA THR A 81 11.15 5.18 -5.09
C THR A 81 10.14 4.77 -6.15
N LYS A 82 9.75 5.71 -7.01
CA LYS A 82 8.89 5.43 -8.18
C LYS A 82 9.44 4.32 -9.08
N ALA A 83 10.76 4.24 -9.22
CA ALA A 83 11.43 3.21 -10.03
C ALA A 83 11.22 1.80 -9.44
N GLN A 84 11.34 1.64 -8.12
CA GLN A 84 11.10 0.36 -7.44
C GLN A 84 9.63 -0.08 -7.58
N VAL A 85 8.70 0.87 -7.45
CA VAL A 85 7.25 0.67 -7.61
C VAL A 85 6.91 0.28 -9.06
N ALA A 86 7.52 0.93 -10.05
CA ALA A 86 7.34 0.61 -11.46
C ALA A 86 7.92 -0.76 -11.85
N ALA A 87 9.01 -1.19 -11.22
CA ALA A 87 9.63 -2.50 -11.46
C ALA A 87 8.89 -3.67 -10.80
N ALA A 88 7.91 -3.40 -9.94
CA ALA A 88 7.18 -4.42 -9.24
C ALA A 88 6.41 -5.37 -10.17
N PRO A 89 6.13 -6.62 -9.77
CA PRO A 89 5.14 -7.44 -10.45
C PRO A 89 3.74 -6.87 -10.24
N GLU A 90 2.88 -7.09 -11.23
CA GLU A 90 1.44 -6.84 -11.08
C GLU A 90 0.82 -7.85 -10.12
N TYR A 91 -0.05 -7.37 -9.24
CA TYR A 91 -0.85 -8.19 -8.34
C TYR A 91 -2.04 -8.80 -9.08
N LYS A 92 -2.17 -10.13 -8.99
CA LYS A 92 -3.33 -10.88 -9.44
C LYS A 92 -3.77 -11.83 -8.34
N GLU A 93 -5.07 -11.91 -8.09
CA GLU A 93 -5.67 -12.68 -7.00
C GLU A 93 -5.41 -14.18 -7.09
N ASP A 94 -5.14 -14.70 -8.29
CA ASP A 94 -4.86 -16.10 -8.58
C ASP A 94 -3.37 -16.48 -8.53
N THR A 95 -2.49 -15.54 -8.15
CA THR A 95 -1.04 -15.75 -8.12
C THR A 95 -0.44 -15.58 -6.73
N PRO A 96 0.72 -16.21 -6.44
CA PRO A 96 1.47 -15.94 -5.22
C PRO A 96 1.77 -14.45 -5.07
N ILE A 97 1.40 -13.88 -3.92
CA ILE A 97 1.56 -12.45 -3.65
C ILE A 97 3.03 -12.14 -3.44
N VAL A 98 3.59 -11.26 -4.26
CA VAL A 98 4.93 -10.70 -4.06
C VAL A 98 4.80 -9.33 -3.42
N VAL A 99 5.44 -9.16 -2.27
CA VAL A 99 5.37 -7.95 -1.45
C VAL A 99 6.65 -7.13 -1.64
N LEU A 100 6.50 -5.85 -1.93
CA LEU A 100 7.59 -4.88 -1.97
C LEU A 100 7.87 -4.34 -0.55
N GLY A 101 9.02 -4.71 0.03
CA GLY A 101 9.48 -4.16 1.32
C GLY A 101 10.21 -2.82 1.15
N ALA A 102 10.30 -2.02 2.22
CA ALA A 102 10.90 -0.66 2.24
C ALA A 102 12.36 -0.59 1.74
N SER A 103 13.10 -1.69 1.74
CA SER A 103 14.45 -1.76 1.15
C SER A 103 14.45 -1.99 -0.37
N GLY A 104 13.28 -2.02 -1.02
CA GLY A 104 13.12 -2.46 -2.40
C GLY A 104 13.25 -3.96 -2.61
N SER A 105 13.26 -4.75 -1.53
CA SER A 105 13.32 -6.21 -1.59
C SER A 105 11.94 -6.78 -1.94
N LEU A 106 11.90 -7.68 -2.92
CA LEU A 106 10.72 -8.48 -3.25
C LEU A 106 10.71 -9.74 -2.39
N GLN A 107 9.67 -9.91 -1.57
CA GLN A 107 9.52 -11.10 -0.73
C GLN A 107 8.16 -11.74 -1.01
N PRO A 108 8.11 -13.06 -1.27
CA PRO A 108 6.84 -13.77 -1.34
C PRO A 108 6.13 -13.66 0.02
N LEU A 109 4.84 -13.35 0.01
CA LEU A 109 4.02 -13.47 1.22
C LEU A 109 3.95 -14.96 1.58
N GLN A 110 4.77 -15.40 2.52
CA GLN A 110 4.71 -16.77 3.01
C GLN A 110 3.42 -16.94 3.79
N ALA A 111 2.53 -17.83 3.31
CA ALA A 111 1.47 -18.35 4.14
C ALA A 111 2.14 -19.10 5.29
N ILE A 112 2.13 -18.51 6.49
CA ILE A 112 2.63 -19.17 7.68
C ILE A 112 1.80 -20.46 7.87
N GLN A 113 2.50 -21.61 7.90
CA GLN A 113 1.89 -22.93 8.09
C GLN A 113 1.17 -23.01 9.44
#